data_AF-A0AA41V039-F1
#
_entry.id   AF-A0AA41V039-F1
#
_cell.length_a   1.000
_cell.length_b   1.000
_cell.length_c   1.000
_cell.angle_alpha   90.00
_cell.angle_beta   90.00
_cell.angle_gamma   90.00
#
_symmetry.space_group_name_H-M   'P 1'
#
loop_
_entity.id
_entity.type
_entity.pdbx_description
1 polymer ?
#
loop_
_entity_poly.entity_id
_entity_poly.type
_entity_poly.pdbx_seq_one_letter_code
_entity_poly.pdbx_strand_id
1 'polypeptide(L)'
;MRVSAVFCIEGWFAIYFSKGVVSLDIGRVCSGYGMGLFSYVVPVFIAEIAPKHLRGGLATLNQLMIVTGVSFTFIIGTFLSWRTLALI
;
A
#
# COMPACT_ATOMS: atom_id res chain seq x y z
N MET A 1 -11.45 0.31 -7.17
CA MET A 1 -10.05 0.18 -7.66
C MET A 1 -9.52 1.45 -8.31
N ARG A 2 -10.14 2.02 -9.36
CA ARG A 2 -9.64 3.24 -10.03
C ARG A 2 -9.51 4.46 -9.10
N VAL A 3 -10.55 4.75 -8.33
CA VAL A 3 -10.55 5.90 -7.39
C VAL A 3 -9.55 5.70 -6.24
N SER A 4 -9.43 4.47 -5.74
CA SER A 4 -8.47 4.09 -4.70
C SER A 4 -7.02 4.27 -5.17
N ALA A 5 -6.71 3.88 -6.41
CA ALA A 5 -5.38 4.03 -7.00
C ALA A 5 -4.97 5.50 -7.15
N VAL A 6 -5.92 6.36 -7.52
CA VAL A 6 -5.71 7.81 -7.59
C VAL A 6 -5.37 8.38 -6.21
N PHE A 7 -6.09 8.00 -5.16
CA PHE A 7 -5.78 8.42 -3.78
C PHE A 7 -4.41 7.93 -3.28
N CYS A 8 -3.99 6.71 -3.64
CA CYS A 8 -2.65 6.25 -3.32
C CYS A 8 -1.59 7.05 -4.08
N ILE A 9 -1.74 7.27 -5.39
CA ILE A 9 -0.77 8.03 -6.17
C ILE A 9 -0.65 9.47 -5.65
N GLU A 10 -1.77 10.13 -5.33
CA GLU A 10 -1.78 11.47 -4.73
C GLU A 10 -1.12 11.50 -3.34
N GLY A 11 -1.37 10.49 -2.50
CA GLY A 11 -0.77 10.38 -1.16
C GLY A 11 0.76 10.26 -1.20
N TRP A 12 1.30 9.48 -2.15
CA TRP A 12 2.75 9.31 -2.31
C TRP A 12 3.41 10.57 -2.92
N PHE A 13 2.74 11.22 -3.88
CA PHE A 13 3.20 12.51 -4.43
C PHE A 13 3.22 13.63 -3.37
N ALA A 14 2.23 13.67 -2.46
CA ALA A 14 2.19 14.64 -1.37
C ALA A 14 3.33 14.45 -0.36
N ILE A 15 3.75 13.20 -0.09
CA ILE A 15 4.91 12.91 0.77
C ILE A 15 6.21 13.36 0.10
N TYR A 16 6.35 13.19 -1.22
CA TYR A 16 7.54 13.61 -1.96
C TYR A 16 7.76 15.12 -1.93
N PHE A 17 6.71 15.92 -2.12
CA PHE A 17 6.80 17.38 -2.12
C PHE A 17 6.93 18.01 -0.72
N SER A 18 6.86 17.20 0.33
CA SER A 18 6.90 17.67 1.72
C SER A 18 8.28 18.23 2.10
N LYS A 19 8.29 19.52 2.47
CA LYS A 19 9.47 20.25 2.99
C LYS A 19 9.39 20.53 4.50
N GLY A 20 8.31 20.15 5.18
CA GLY A 20 8.11 20.42 6.61
C GLY A 20 7.39 19.29 7.35
N VAL A 21 7.51 19.27 8.68
CA VAL A 21 6.99 18.18 9.55
C VAL A 21 5.48 17.96 9.35
N VAL A 22 4.71 19.05 9.25
CA VAL A 22 3.25 19.03 9.08
C VAL A 22 2.81 18.47 7.72
N SER A 23 3.54 18.76 6.64
CA SER A 23 3.22 18.19 5.32
C SER A 23 3.54 16.70 5.24
N LEU A 24 4.50 16.24 6.05
CA LEU A 24 4.88 14.83 6.13
C LEU A 24 3.81 14.00 6.88
N ASP A 25 3.25 14.55 7.97
CA ASP A 25 2.13 13.93 8.69
C ASP A 25 0.84 13.87 7.83
N ILE A 26 0.51 14.95 7.12
CA ILE A 26 -0.67 14.97 6.23
C ILE A 26 -0.52 13.92 5.13
N GLY A 27 0.66 13.81 4.51
CA GLY A 27 0.93 12.79 3.51
C GLY A 27 0.81 11.36 4.06
N ARG A 28 1.29 11.12 5.29
CA ARG A 28 1.16 9.82 5.99
C ARG A 28 -0.31 9.46 6.27
N VAL A 29 -1.13 10.42 6.70
CA VAL A 29 -2.56 10.20 6.95
C VAL A 29 -3.31 9.88 5.65
N CYS A 30 -3.07 10.65 4.58
CA CYS A 30 -3.68 10.41 3.27
C CYS A 30 -3.26 9.04 2.69
N SER A 31 -1.97 8.71 2.73
CA SER A 31 -1.47 7.43 2.23
C SER A 31 -1.98 6.25 3.07
N GLY A 32 -2.07 6.42 4.39
CA GLY A 32 -2.68 5.43 5.29
C GLY A 32 -4.16 5.17 5.00
N TYR A 33 -4.94 6.22 4.67
CA TYR A 33 -6.35 6.06 4.30
C TYR A 33 -6.52 5.27 3.00
N GLY A 34 -5.70 5.58 1.99
CA GLY A 34 -5.68 4.82 0.72
C GLY A 34 -5.32 3.35 0.94
N MET A 35 -4.26 3.09 1.71
CA MET A 35 -3.77 1.74 1.98
C MET A 35 -4.77 0.90 2.80
N GLY A 36 -5.48 1.52 3.74
CA GLY A 36 -6.55 0.88 4.51
C GLY A 36 -7.73 0.44 3.64
N LEU A 37 -8.16 1.29 2.70
CA LEU A 37 -9.21 0.93 1.73
C LEU A 37 -8.77 -0.21 0.80
N PHE A 38 -7.51 -0.21 0.33
CA PHE A 38 -6.99 -1.29 -0.49
C PHE A 38 -6.93 -2.63 0.25
N SER A 39 -6.47 -2.62 1.50
CA SER A 39 -6.35 -3.82 2.33
C SER A 39 -7.69 -4.53 2.55
N TYR A 40 -8.81 -3.77 2.58
CA TYR A 40 -10.16 -4.34 2.67
C TYR A 40 -10.73 -4.77 1.31
N VAL A 41 -10.59 -3.94 0.28
CA VAL A 41 -11.22 -4.16 -1.04
C VAL A 41 -10.63 -5.39 -1.74
N VAL A 42 -9.31 -5.60 -1.67
CA VAL A 42 -8.63 -6.70 -2.37
C VAL A 42 -9.10 -8.10 -1.91
N PRO A 43 -9.10 -8.46 -0.60
CA PRO A 43 -9.59 -9.75 -0.15
C PRO A 43 -11.09 -9.94 -0.39
N VAL A 44 -11.90 -8.88 -0.38
CA VAL A 44 -13.34 -8.93 -0.72
C VAL A 44 -13.53 -9.29 -2.20
N PHE A 45 -12.80 -8.65 -3.12
CA PHE A 45 -12.85 -9.00 -4.54
C PHE A 45 -12.39 -10.43 -4.81
N ILE A 46 -11.32 -10.86 -4.13
CA ILE A 46 -10.83 -12.25 -4.21
C ILE A 46 -11.91 -13.21 -3.71
N ALA A 47 -12.63 -12.86 -2.64
CA ALA A 47 -13.72 -13.67 -2.11
C ALA A 47 -14.94 -13.77 -3.05
N GLU A 48 -15.21 -12.74 -3.85
CA GLU A 48 -16.30 -12.74 -4.83
C GLU A 48 -15.98 -13.52 -6.11
N ILE A 49 -14.74 -13.43 -6.60
CA ILE A 49 -14.32 -14.04 -7.87
C ILE A 49 -13.83 -15.49 -7.68
N ALA A 50 -13.30 -15.84 -6.50
CA ALA A 50 -12.68 -17.15 -6.29
C ALA A 50 -13.71 -18.28 -6.11
N PRO A 51 -13.54 -19.43 -6.80
CA PRO A 51 -14.35 -20.62 -6.58
C PRO A 51 -14.14 -21.20 -5.17
N LYS A 52 -15.20 -21.77 -4.57
CA LYS A 52 -15.25 -22.20 -3.15
C LYS A 52 -14.06 -23.03 -2.66
N HIS A 53 -13.41 -23.80 -3.53
CA HIS A 53 -12.27 -24.67 -3.18
C HIS A 53 -10.90 -23.96 -3.17
N LEU A 54 -10.74 -22.83 -3.87
CA LEU A 54 -9.46 -22.08 -3.96
C LEU A 54 -9.46 -20.79 -3.14
N ARG A 55 -10.59 -20.42 -2.54
CA ARG A 55 -10.78 -19.15 -1.83
C ARG A 55 -9.77 -18.97 -0.68
N GLY A 56 -9.43 -20.05 0.02
CA GLY A 56 -8.36 -20.03 1.03
C GLY A 56 -6.97 -19.82 0.45
N GLY A 57 -6.66 -20.48 -0.67
CA GLY A 57 -5.35 -20.38 -1.34
C GLY A 57 -5.09 -19.03 -2.00
N LEU A 58 -6.10 -18.41 -2.62
CA LEU A 58 -5.95 -17.06 -3.17
C LEU A 58 -5.80 -16.00 -2.07
N ALA A 59 -6.50 -16.17 -0.94
CA ALA A 59 -6.38 -15.25 0.19
C ALA A 59 -4.97 -15.31 0.81
N THR A 60 -4.40 -16.50 1.00
CA THR A 60 -3.04 -16.66 1.50
C THR A 60 -1.99 -16.16 0.52
N LEU A 61 -2.17 -16.36 -0.79
CA LEU A 61 -1.31 -15.77 -1.83
C LEU A 61 -1.29 -14.24 -1.78
N ASN A 62 -2.46 -13.61 -1.62
CA ASN A 62 -2.54 -12.15 -1.48
C ASN A 62 -1.81 -11.65 -0.22
N GLN A 63 -2.01 -12.32 0.92
CA GLN A 63 -1.30 -11.99 2.15
C GLN A 63 0.22 -12.18 2.03
N LEU A 64 0.64 -13.25 1.34
CA LEU A 64 2.04 -13.54 1.08
C LEU A 64 2.67 -12.42 0.23
N MET A 65 2.00 -11.99 -0.85
CA MET A 65 2.46 -10.89 -1.69
C MET A 65 2.59 -9.57 -0.89
N ILE A 66 1.66 -9.28 0.01
CA ILE A 66 1.74 -8.10 0.89
C ILE A 66 2.97 -8.20 1.81
N VAL A 67 3.15 -9.32 2.52
CA VAL A 67 4.27 -9.51 3.44
C VAL A 67 5.62 -9.49 2.71
N THR A 68 5.72 -10.12 1.54
CA THR A 68 6.92 -10.06 0.70
C THR A 68 7.22 -8.63 0.26
N GLY A 69 6.21 -7.88 -0.19
CA GLY A 69 6.37 -6.48 -0.58
C GLY A 69 6.88 -5.61 0.56
N VAL A 70 6.25 -5.68 1.74
CA VAL A 70 6.68 -4.95 2.94
C VAL A 70 8.09 -5.35 3.38
N SER A 71 8.42 -6.64 3.30
CA SER A 71 9.78 -7.12 3.62
C SER A 71 10.83 -6.52 2.68
N PHE A 72 10.52 -6.45 1.37
CA PHE A 72 11.38 -5.81 0.38
C PHE A 72 11.56 -4.31 0.67
N THR A 73 10.48 -3.60 1.02
CA THR A 73 10.54 -2.18 1.41
C THR A 73 11.41 -1.97 2.64
N PHE A 74 11.38 -2.85 3.65
CA PHE A 74 12.27 -2.73 4.80
C PHE A 74 13.74 -2.96 4.47
N ILE A 75 14.05 -3.91 3.58
CA ILE A 75 15.43 -4.17 3.13
C ILE A 75 15.96 -2.94 2.38
N ILE A 76 15.21 -2.42 1.41
CA ILE A 76 15.58 -1.19 0.68
C ILE A 76 15.64 0.02 1.63
N GLY A 77 14.73 0.05 2.62
CA GLY A 77 14.69 0.97 3.77
C GLY A 77 16.01 1.16 4.49
N THR A 78 16.81 0.10 4.55
CA THR A 78 18.09 0.11 5.26
C THR A 78 19.21 0.75 4.43
N PHE A 79 19.09 0.74 3.10
CA PHE A 79 20.12 1.27 2.19
C PHE A 79 19.79 2.67 1.64
N LEU A 80 18.52 3.05 1.55
CA LEU A 80 18.07 4.29 0.93
C LEU A 80 17.58 5.32 1.95
N SER A 81 17.81 6.60 1.64
CA SER A 81 17.24 7.72 2.40
C SER A 81 15.70 7.69 2.39
N TRP A 82 15.08 8.08 3.49
CA TRP A 82 13.63 8.19 3.70
C TRP A 82 12.84 8.90 2.59
N ARG A 83 13.47 9.81 1.85
CA ARG A 83 12.88 10.59 0.75
C ARG A 83 12.79 9.76 -0.52
N THR A 84 13.79 8.92 -0.75
CA THR A 84 13.83 7.99 -1.89
C THR A 84 12.97 6.77 -1.61
N LEU A 85 12.81 6.36 -0.35
CA LEU A 85 11.83 5.34 0.02
C LEU A 85 10.40 5.79 -0.22
N ALA A 86 10.10 7.07 0.00
CA ALA A 86 8.77 7.61 -0.27
C ALA A 86 8.44 7.68 -1.78
N LEU A 87 9.34 7.24 -2.68
CA LEU A 87 9.11 7.13 -4.12
C LEU A 87 8.96 5.67 -4.61
N ILE A 88 9.33 4.67 -3.79
CA ILE A 88 9.33 3.24 -4.13
C ILE A 88 8.18 2.54 -3.42
#